data_AF-A0A2V5I3V0-F1
#
_entry.id   AF-A0A2V5I3V0-F1
#
_cell.length_a   1.000
_cell.length_b   1.000
_cell.length_c   1.000
_cell.angle_alpha   90.00
_cell.angle_beta   90.00
_cell.angle_gamma   90.00
#
_symmetry.space_group_name_H-M   'P 1'
#
loop_
_entity.id
_entity.type
_entity.pdbx_description
1 polymer ?
#
loop_
_entity_poly.entity_id
_entity_poly.type
_entity_poly.pdbx_seq_one_letter_code
_entity_poly.pdbx_strand_id
1 'polypeptide(L)'
;MDGEEHRIRVSTKHLTRASPFFARVCPGREQESTEPSCSRECLPNFEGLKLESVLILMRIIHGQASVLPEAIEFPTLVDLAVLADRCQCAPLARYFALQWVDNLTTATEGPFQYGKEVMKWIYVAWVWNLSKEFEANTLVAVETSSEMVHSHDLPLPGRVIERIKINREKAIAKVLTKLKRAERKFLDGTGECCSRFSSIMLGYLQRNLYDAGIKDPVWPKAPYVGESYQRLVEEVESFVNPGDEDGECDDERYDLQRFLNVRNVAVGLKLENFTHSSYVNSE
;
A
#
# COMPACT_ATOMS: atom_id res chain seq x y z
N MET A 1 6.62 -24.46 24.24
CA MET A 1 5.20 -24.54 23.85
C MET A 1 5.14 -25.57 22.75
N ASP A 2 4.51 -26.72 23.01
CA ASP A 2 4.33 -27.75 21.99
C ASP A 2 3.41 -27.18 20.90
N GLY A 3 3.96 -26.96 19.71
CA GLY A 3 3.17 -26.60 18.54
C GLY A 3 2.37 -27.81 18.06
N GLU A 4 1.12 -27.58 17.64
CA GLU A 4 0.26 -28.63 17.11
C GLU A 4 0.83 -29.14 15.77
N GLU A 5 1.23 -30.42 15.70
CA GLU A 5 1.78 -31.01 14.48
C GLU A 5 0.65 -31.62 13.63
N HIS A 6 0.43 -31.06 12.44
CA HIS A 6 -0.53 -31.61 11.48
C HIS A 6 0.18 -32.35 10.34
N ARG A 7 -0.33 -33.54 9.98
CA ARG A 7 0.16 -34.31 8.82
C ARG A 7 -0.85 -34.29 7.69
N ILE A 8 -0.46 -33.75 6.55
CA ILE A 8 -1.30 -33.66 5.35
C ILE A 8 -0.74 -34.61 4.30
N ARG A 9 -1.57 -35.54 3.82
CA ARG A 9 -1.19 -36.44 2.73
C ARG A 9 -1.51 -35.79 1.39
N VAL A 10 -0.50 -35.67 0.54
CA VAL A 10 -0.57 -35.04 -0.78
C VAL A 10 0.08 -35.90 -1.84
N SER A 11 -0.23 -35.63 -3.12
CA SER A 11 0.34 -36.30 -4.27
C SER A 11 1.54 -35.52 -4.80
N THR A 12 2.74 -36.09 -4.73
CA THR A 12 3.97 -35.49 -5.29
C THR A 12 3.80 -35.11 -6.76
N LYS A 13 3.10 -35.93 -7.55
CA LYS A 13 2.83 -35.66 -8.97
C LYS A 13 2.01 -34.39 -9.19
N HIS A 14 1.05 -34.09 -8.32
CA HIS A 14 0.27 -32.85 -8.41
C HIS A 14 1.12 -31.65 -7.99
N LEU A 15 1.86 -31.78 -6.89
CA LEU A 15 2.77 -30.72 -6.41
C LEU A 15 3.78 -30.31 -7.48
N THR A 16 4.55 -31.27 -8.03
CA THR A 16 5.62 -30.99 -9.00
C THR A 16 5.08 -30.40 -10.31
N ARG A 17 3.88 -30.80 -10.73
CA ARG A 17 3.22 -30.24 -11.92
C ARG A 17 2.72 -28.82 -11.70
N ALA A 18 2.22 -28.51 -10.51
CA ALA A 18 1.58 -27.24 -10.18
C ALA A 18 2.57 -26.13 -9.83
N SER A 19 3.80 -26.48 -9.46
CA SER A 19 4.75 -25.55 -8.84
C SER A 19 6.20 -25.85 -9.25
N PRO A 20 6.91 -24.87 -9.82
CA PRO A 20 8.35 -24.98 -10.04
C PRO A 20 9.15 -25.19 -8.75
N PHE A 21 8.66 -24.65 -7.62
CA PHE A 21 9.27 -24.89 -6.32
C PHE A 21 9.22 -26.39 -5.97
N PHE A 22 8.03 -27.00 -6.00
CA PHE A 22 7.89 -28.42 -5.70
C PHE A 22 8.60 -29.32 -6.73
N ALA A 23 8.66 -28.92 -8.00
CA ALA A 23 9.46 -29.64 -9.01
C ALA A 23 10.95 -29.72 -8.63
N ARG A 24 11.50 -28.69 -7.98
CA ARG A 24 12.89 -28.67 -7.51
C ARG A 24 13.10 -29.45 -6.22
N VAL A 25 12.18 -29.32 -5.25
CA VAL A 25 12.37 -29.89 -3.90
C VAL A 25 11.84 -31.32 -3.72
N CYS A 26 11.01 -31.78 -4.66
CA CYS A 26 10.49 -33.13 -4.73
C CYS A 26 10.86 -33.75 -6.09
N PRO A 27 12.15 -34.02 -6.36
CA PRO A 27 12.53 -34.73 -7.56
C PRO A 27 11.75 -36.04 -7.59
N GLY A 28 11.05 -36.29 -8.71
CA GLY A 28 10.24 -37.49 -8.87
C GLY A 28 11.08 -38.74 -8.60
N ARG A 29 10.42 -39.84 -8.21
CA ARG A 29 11.05 -41.15 -8.03
C ARG A 29 11.86 -41.54 -9.28
N GLU A 30 13.16 -41.33 -9.23
CA GLU A 30 14.12 -42.11 -10.00
C GLU A 30 14.72 -43.11 -9.02
N GLN A 31 14.29 -44.37 -9.16
CA GLN A 31 14.75 -45.59 -8.45
C GLN A 31 14.33 -45.81 -6.97
N GLU A 32 13.49 -46.86 -6.81
CA GLU A 32 13.54 -47.90 -5.77
C GLU A 32 14.02 -47.56 -4.34
N SER A 33 13.54 -46.48 -3.74
CA SER A 33 13.72 -46.22 -2.31
C SER A 33 12.39 -46.15 -1.54
N THR A 34 12.42 -46.68 -0.32
CA THR A 34 11.29 -46.80 0.63
C THR A 34 11.12 -45.52 1.49
N GLU A 35 12.00 -44.54 1.33
CA GLU A 35 12.04 -43.26 2.04
C GLU A 35 11.10 -42.21 1.37
N PRO A 36 10.53 -41.27 2.13
CA PRO A 36 9.65 -40.23 1.58
C PRO A 36 10.40 -39.34 0.55
N SER A 37 9.80 -39.13 -0.63
CA SER A 37 10.47 -38.52 -1.79
C SER A 37 10.70 -36.99 -1.71
N CYS A 38 10.36 -36.35 -0.60
CA CYS A 38 10.67 -34.95 -0.35
C CYS A 38 11.35 -34.88 1.02
N SER A 39 12.60 -34.42 1.06
CA SER A 39 13.26 -34.18 2.35
C SER A 39 12.47 -33.11 3.10
N ARG A 40 12.14 -33.41 4.36
CA ARG A 40 11.36 -32.52 5.24
C ARG A 40 12.01 -31.13 5.38
N GLU A 41 13.34 -31.10 5.25
CA GLU A 41 14.20 -29.91 5.23
C GLU A 41 14.05 -29.04 3.97
N CYS A 42 13.49 -29.58 2.88
CA CYS A 42 13.31 -28.88 1.61
C CYS A 42 11.89 -28.33 1.39
N LEU A 43 10.95 -28.59 2.31
CA LEU A 43 9.60 -28.05 2.23
C LEU A 43 9.58 -26.54 2.58
N PRO A 44 8.60 -25.77 2.06
CA PRO A 44 8.43 -24.39 2.48
C PRO A 44 8.19 -24.35 3.98
N ASN A 45 8.75 -23.37 4.67
CA ASN A 45 8.36 -23.13 6.05
C ASN A 45 6.87 -22.75 6.07
N PHE A 46 6.05 -23.56 6.74
CA PHE A 46 4.61 -23.31 6.95
C PHE A 46 4.31 -22.78 8.36
N GLU A 47 5.33 -22.59 9.20
CA GLU A 47 5.18 -22.09 10.56
C GLU A 47 4.54 -20.70 10.57
N GLY A 48 3.62 -20.49 11.52
CA GLY A 48 2.87 -19.26 11.68
C GLY A 48 1.68 -19.08 10.72
N LEU A 49 1.45 -20.01 9.78
CA LEU A 49 0.32 -19.97 8.86
C LEU A 49 -0.85 -20.82 9.37
N LYS A 50 -2.08 -20.37 9.13
CA LYS A 50 -3.29 -21.14 9.47
C LYS A 50 -3.31 -22.46 8.69
N LEU A 51 -3.64 -23.57 9.36
CA LEU A 51 -3.84 -24.88 8.73
C LEU A 51 -4.84 -24.83 7.58
N GLU A 52 -5.92 -24.05 7.75
CA GLU A 52 -6.95 -23.86 6.72
C GLU A 52 -6.36 -23.31 5.41
N SER A 53 -5.49 -22.30 5.48
CA SER A 53 -4.82 -21.72 4.30
C SER A 53 -3.97 -22.76 3.58
N VAL A 54 -3.26 -23.60 4.33
CA VAL A 54 -2.47 -24.71 3.75
C VAL A 54 -3.39 -25.69 3.04
N LEU A 55 -4.49 -26.12 3.68
CA LEU A 55 -5.45 -27.05 3.08
C LEU A 55 -6.11 -26.49 1.82
N ILE A 56 -6.45 -25.20 1.79
CA ILE A 56 -7.00 -24.53 0.62
C ILE A 56 -6.00 -24.59 -0.54
N LEU A 57 -4.74 -24.20 -0.34
CA LEU A 57 -3.73 -24.27 -1.41
C LEU A 57 -3.53 -25.71 -1.89
N MET A 58 -3.47 -26.68 -0.97
CA MET A 58 -3.33 -28.09 -1.35
C MET A 58 -4.52 -28.57 -2.18
N ARG A 59 -5.75 -28.20 -1.83
CA ARG A 59 -6.96 -28.52 -2.62
C ARG A 59 -6.90 -27.91 -4.01
N ILE A 60 -6.46 -26.65 -4.14
CA ILE A 60 -6.25 -25.99 -5.43
C ILE A 60 -5.24 -26.77 -6.28
N ILE A 61 -4.07 -27.13 -5.72
CA ILE A 61 -3.04 -27.91 -6.42
C ILE A 61 -3.56 -29.28 -6.89
N HIS A 62 -4.46 -29.90 -6.14
CA HIS A 62 -5.04 -31.21 -6.46
C HIS A 62 -6.32 -31.12 -7.32
N GLY A 63 -6.70 -29.93 -7.81
CA GLY A 63 -7.88 -29.75 -8.65
C GLY A 63 -9.21 -30.00 -7.91
N GLN A 64 -9.21 -29.87 -6.58
CA GLN A 64 -10.37 -30.12 -5.73
C GLN A 64 -11.17 -28.82 -5.50
N ALA A 65 -11.56 -28.16 -6.60
CA ALA A 65 -12.23 -26.85 -6.54
C ALA A 65 -13.60 -26.91 -5.85
N SER A 66 -14.33 -28.03 -5.97
CA SER A 66 -15.70 -28.20 -5.43
C SER A 66 -15.79 -28.20 -3.90
N VAL A 67 -14.67 -28.33 -3.19
CA VAL A 67 -14.61 -28.34 -1.72
C VAL A 67 -13.93 -27.08 -1.17
N LEU A 68 -13.70 -26.06 -2.01
CA LEU A 68 -13.19 -24.78 -1.58
C LEU A 68 -14.32 -23.95 -0.95
N PRO A 69 -14.02 -23.15 0.08
CA PRO A 69 -15.01 -22.26 0.68
C PRO A 69 -15.39 -21.13 -0.29
N GLU A 70 -16.66 -20.73 -0.28
CA GLU A 70 -17.16 -19.60 -1.09
C GLU A 70 -16.61 -18.25 -0.61
N ALA A 71 -16.35 -18.13 0.70
CA ALA A 71 -15.78 -16.95 1.33
C ALA A 71 -14.70 -17.36 2.33
N ILE A 72 -13.70 -16.50 2.51
CA ILE A 72 -12.63 -16.66 3.49
C ILE A 72 -12.39 -15.34 4.20
N GLU A 73 -11.81 -15.40 5.40
CA GLU A 73 -11.38 -14.20 6.12
C GLU A 73 -10.11 -13.60 5.49
N PHE A 74 -9.93 -12.28 5.65
CA PHE A 74 -8.74 -11.59 5.16
C PHE A 74 -7.40 -12.19 5.64
N PRO A 75 -7.21 -12.60 6.92
CA PRO A 75 -5.99 -13.29 7.34
C PRO A 75 -5.72 -14.58 6.57
N THR A 76 -6.75 -15.35 6.22
CA THR A 76 -6.62 -16.59 5.42
C THR A 76 -6.18 -16.25 3.99
N LEU A 77 -6.71 -15.16 3.40
CA LEU A 77 -6.27 -14.68 2.08
C LEU A 77 -4.80 -14.24 2.08
N VAL A 78 -4.35 -13.58 3.14
CA VAL A 78 -2.94 -13.17 3.31
C VAL A 78 -2.03 -14.38 3.41
N ASP A 79 -2.39 -15.36 4.25
CA ASP A 79 -1.63 -16.61 4.37
C ASP A 79 -1.58 -17.35 3.03
N LEU A 80 -2.67 -17.38 2.27
CA LEU A 80 -2.70 -17.95 0.93
C LEU A 80 -1.78 -17.23 -0.04
N ALA A 81 -1.69 -15.90 0.01
CA ALA A 81 -0.74 -15.14 -0.79
C ALA A 81 0.71 -15.53 -0.44
N VAL A 82 1.04 -15.63 0.86
CA VAL A 82 2.35 -16.08 1.35
C VAL A 82 2.66 -17.49 0.86
N LEU A 83 1.70 -18.41 0.97
CA LEU A 83 1.85 -19.79 0.53
C LEU A 83 2.09 -19.87 -0.98
N ALA A 84 1.30 -19.16 -1.77
CA ALA A 84 1.37 -19.22 -3.22
C ALA A 84 2.64 -18.57 -3.78
N ASP A 85 3.13 -17.50 -3.14
CA ASP A 85 4.42 -16.87 -3.43
C ASP A 85 5.58 -17.82 -3.08
N ARG A 86 5.62 -18.35 -1.84
CA ARG A 86 6.64 -19.34 -1.39
C ARG A 86 6.68 -20.58 -2.27
N CYS A 87 5.51 -21.11 -2.61
CA CYS A 87 5.36 -22.29 -3.47
C CYS A 87 5.47 -21.93 -4.96
N GLN A 88 5.70 -20.68 -5.34
CA GLN A 88 5.83 -20.22 -6.73
C GLN A 88 4.66 -20.68 -7.64
N CYS A 89 3.44 -20.63 -7.12
CA CYS A 89 2.22 -21.09 -7.79
C CYS A 89 1.07 -20.07 -7.74
N ALA A 90 1.37 -18.79 -7.53
CA ALA A 90 0.37 -17.71 -7.53
C ALA A 90 -0.61 -17.73 -8.73
N PRO A 91 -0.17 -17.96 -10.00
CA PRO A 91 -1.10 -18.01 -11.13
C PRO A 91 -2.18 -19.09 -11.00
N LEU A 92 -1.87 -20.23 -10.36
CA LEU A 92 -2.80 -21.34 -10.19
C LEU A 92 -3.93 -21.00 -9.22
N ALA A 93 -3.62 -20.30 -8.12
CA ALA A 93 -4.59 -19.92 -7.11
C ALA A 93 -5.31 -18.59 -7.41
N ARG A 94 -4.78 -17.79 -8.35
CA ARG A 94 -5.28 -16.44 -8.66
C ARG A 94 -6.78 -16.41 -8.93
N TYR A 95 -7.29 -17.33 -9.76
CA TYR A 95 -8.72 -17.34 -10.13
C TYR A 95 -9.64 -17.38 -8.91
N PHE A 96 -9.32 -18.23 -7.92
CA PHE A 96 -10.07 -18.33 -6.67
C PHE A 96 -9.86 -17.10 -5.78
N ALA A 97 -8.62 -16.59 -5.74
CA ALA A 97 -8.30 -15.39 -4.97
C ALA A 97 -9.10 -14.15 -5.43
N LEU A 98 -9.36 -14.00 -6.73
CA LEU A 98 -10.17 -12.88 -7.25
C LEU A 98 -11.57 -12.85 -6.63
N GLN A 99 -12.23 -14.00 -6.54
CA GLN A 99 -13.57 -14.10 -5.95
C GLN A 99 -13.56 -13.76 -4.46
N TRP A 100 -12.57 -14.25 -3.72
CA TRP A 100 -12.45 -13.93 -2.29
C TRP A 100 -12.10 -12.47 -2.03
N VAL A 101 -11.28 -11.86 -2.88
CA VAL A 101 -10.99 -10.42 -2.83
C VAL A 101 -12.27 -9.62 -3.05
N ASP A 102 -13.03 -9.94 -4.09
CA ASP A 102 -14.29 -9.24 -4.42
C ASP A 102 -15.27 -9.28 -3.24
N ASN A 103 -15.46 -10.47 -2.64
CA ASN A 103 -16.28 -10.65 -1.45
C ASN A 103 -15.79 -9.80 -0.27
N LEU A 104 -14.48 -9.78 0.00
CA LEU A 104 -13.90 -9.01 1.11
C LEU A 104 -14.04 -7.50 0.89
N THR A 105 -13.78 -7.02 -0.33
CA THR A 105 -13.88 -5.59 -0.66
C THR A 105 -15.33 -5.10 -0.76
N THR A 106 -16.29 -6.00 -0.99
CA THR A 106 -17.72 -5.69 -0.98
C THR A 106 -18.28 -5.69 0.44
N ALA A 107 -17.79 -6.58 1.30
CA ALA A 107 -18.30 -6.75 2.66
C ALA A 107 -17.79 -5.69 3.65
N THR A 108 -16.58 -5.14 3.44
CA THR A 108 -15.93 -4.23 4.38
C THR A 108 -15.24 -3.09 3.64
N GLU A 109 -15.28 -1.88 4.20
CA GLU A 109 -14.47 -0.77 3.72
C GLU A 109 -12.97 -1.08 3.89
N GLY A 110 -12.17 -0.69 2.89
CA GLY A 110 -10.73 -0.87 2.94
C GLY A 110 -10.06 0.00 4.02
N PRO A 111 -8.81 -0.30 4.41
CA PRO A 111 -8.11 0.49 5.41
C PRO A 111 -7.84 1.91 4.88
N PHE A 112 -8.13 2.92 5.70
CA PHE A 112 -7.92 4.34 5.37
C PHE A 112 -6.67 4.95 6.03
N GLN A 113 -5.97 4.19 6.88
CA GLN A 113 -4.80 4.64 7.62
C GLN A 113 -3.66 3.64 7.48
N TYR A 114 -2.44 4.14 7.29
CA TYR A 114 -1.23 3.33 7.21
C TYR A 114 -1.07 2.43 8.43
N GLY A 115 -0.76 1.16 8.18
CA GLY A 115 -0.50 0.17 9.20
C GLY A 115 -0.38 -1.23 8.61
N LYS A 116 -0.36 -2.23 9.49
CA LYS A 116 -0.20 -3.65 9.12
C LYS A 116 -1.24 -4.12 8.11
N GLU A 117 -2.47 -3.63 8.21
CA GLU A 117 -3.57 -4.03 7.32
C GLU A 117 -3.41 -3.50 5.90
N VAL A 118 -3.03 -2.22 5.73
CA VAL A 118 -2.67 -1.65 4.42
C VAL A 118 -1.54 -2.45 3.78
N MET A 119 -0.49 -2.78 4.55
CA MET A 119 0.65 -3.52 4.02
C MET A 119 0.29 -4.96 3.61
N LYS A 120 -0.62 -5.60 4.33
CA LYS A 120 -1.21 -6.90 3.92
C LYS A 120 -1.97 -6.78 2.61
N TRP A 121 -2.79 -5.74 2.44
CA TRP A 121 -3.52 -5.52 1.19
C TRP A 121 -2.59 -5.23 0.01
N ILE A 122 -1.54 -4.43 0.22
CA ILE A 122 -0.49 -4.22 -0.81
C ILE A 122 0.15 -5.55 -1.20
N TYR A 123 0.46 -6.42 -0.24
CA TYR A 123 1.05 -7.73 -0.51
C TYR A 123 0.09 -8.66 -1.27
N VAL A 124 -1.15 -8.79 -0.80
CA VAL A 124 -2.21 -9.56 -1.48
C VAL A 124 -2.39 -9.06 -2.92
N ALA A 125 -2.48 -7.74 -3.11
CA ALA A 125 -2.66 -7.15 -4.42
C ALA A 125 -1.46 -7.37 -5.35
N TRP A 126 -0.25 -7.35 -4.79
CA TRP A 126 0.97 -7.64 -5.51
C TRP A 126 1.05 -9.11 -5.96
N VAL A 127 0.82 -10.06 -5.05
CA VAL A 127 0.88 -11.51 -5.34
C VAL A 127 -0.18 -11.93 -6.36
N TRP A 128 -1.40 -11.38 -6.26
CA TRP A 128 -2.51 -11.79 -7.13
C TRP A 128 -2.68 -10.94 -8.39
N ASN A 129 -1.77 -10.01 -8.65
CA ASN A 129 -1.82 -9.10 -9.79
C ASN A 129 -3.13 -8.29 -9.85
N LEU A 130 -3.39 -7.50 -8.80
CA LEU A 130 -4.59 -6.69 -8.58
C LEU A 130 -4.26 -5.19 -8.65
N SER A 131 -4.25 -4.63 -9.85
CA SER A 131 -3.75 -3.27 -10.08
C SER A 131 -4.51 -2.18 -9.31
N LYS A 132 -5.84 -2.30 -9.22
CA LYS A 132 -6.71 -1.31 -8.55
C LYS A 132 -6.44 -1.30 -7.04
N GLU A 133 -6.45 -2.48 -6.43
CA GLU A 133 -6.25 -2.66 -4.99
C GLU A 133 -4.82 -2.28 -4.60
N PHE A 134 -3.83 -2.60 -5.45
CA PHE A 134 -2.43 -2.23 -5.22
C PHE A 134 -2.25 -0.70 -5.25
N GLU A 135 -2.78 -0.03 -6.26
CA GLU A 135 -2.68 1.42 -6.37
C GLU A 135 -3.40 2.14 -5.22
N ALA A 136 -4.61 1.71 -4.89
CA ALA A 136 -5.40 2.31 -3.81
C ALA A 136 -4.72 2.17 -2.45
N ASN A 137 -4.25 0.97 -2.08
CA ASN A 137 -3.62 0.76 -0.78
C ASN A 137 -2.23 1.40 -0.69
N THR A 138 -1.48 1.45 -1.80
CA THR A 138 -0.21 2.19 -1.80
C THR A 138 -0.43 3.70 -1.72
N LEU A 139 -1.53 4.23 -2.28
CA LEU A 139 -1.91 5.64 -2.08
C LEU A 139 -2.19 5.91 -0.60
N VAL A 140 -2.99 5.09 0.08
CA VAL A 140 -3.22 5.21 1.54
C VAL A 140 -1.90 5.23 2.30
N ALA A 141 -0.97 4.33 1.99
CA ALA A 141 0.35 4.32 2.61
C ALA A 141 1.14 5.60 2.35
N VAL A 142 1.10 6.15 1.12
CA VAL A 142 1.76 7.41 0.75
C VAL A 142 1.15 8.61 1.50
N GLU A 143 -0.17 8.65 1.63
CA GLU A 143 -0.90 9.79 2.18
C GLU A 143 -0.81 9.87 3.71
N THR A 144 -0.91 8.71 4.36
CA THR A 144 -1.24 8.65 5.80
C THR A 144 -0.06 8.22 6.67
N SER A 145 1.02 7.67 6.09
CA SER A 145 2.20 7.33 6.87
C SER A 145 2.93 8.59 7.35
N SER A 146 3.22 8.63 8.65
CA SER A 146 4.02 9.68 9.31
C SER A 146 5.39 9.19 9.77
N GLU A 147 5.62 7.88 9.69
CA GLU A 147 6.80 7.19 10.18
C GLU A 147 7.50 6.41 9.05
N MET A 148 8.53 5.65 9.42
CA MET A 148 9.21 4.76 8.49
C MET A 148 8.26 3.67 8.01
N VAL A 149 8.14 3.55 6.68
CA VAL A 149 7.32 2.50 6.06
C VAL A 149 8.08 1.18 6.14
N HIS A 150 7.45 0.18 6.77
CA HIS A 150 7.98 -1.18 6.91
C HIS A 150 7.04 -2.21 6.28
N SER A 151 7.58 -3.39 5.95
CA SER A 151 6.81 -4.47 5.35
C SER A 151 5.97 -5.28 6.36
N HIS A 152 6.14 -5.07 7.68
CA HIS A 152 5.50 -5.86 8.74
C HIS A 152 5.65 -7.37 8.55
N ASP A 153 6.90 -7.81 8.32
CA ASP A 153 7.28 -9.22 8.14
C ASP A 153 6.74 -9.89 6.87
N LEU A 154 6.06 -9.14 6.00
CA LEU A 154 5.63 -9.62 4.69
C LEU A 154 6.81 -9.65 3.71
N PRO A 155 6.89 -10.65 2.82
CA PRO A 155 7.94 -10.77 1.81
C PRO A 155 7.67 -9.85 0.60
N LEU A 156 7.36 -8.58 0.87
CA LEU A 156 7.20 -7.56 -0.15
C LEU A 156 8.58 -7.18 -0.76
N PRO A 157 8.66 -6.94 -2.08
CA PRO A 157 9.90 -6.44 -2.67
C PRO A 157 10.29 -5.10 -2.05
N GLY A 158 11.56 -4.96 -1.64
CA GLY A 158 12.06 -3.70 -1.04
C GLY A 158 11.82 -2.47 -1.91
N ARG A 159 11.83 -2.64 -3.24
CA ARG A 159 11.51 -1.58 -4.23
C ARG A 159 10.10 -0.98 -4.06
N VAL A 160 9.13 -1.76 -3.57
CA VAL A 160 7.76 -1.27 -3.31
C VAL A 160 7.79 -0.33 -2.12
N ILE A 161 8.42 -0.75 -1.02
CA ILE A 161 8.57 0.04 0.21
C ILE A 161 9.32 1.35 -0.06
N GLU A 162 10.44 1.25 -0.78
CA GLU A 162 11.25 2.40 -1.18
C GLU A 162 10.42 3.38 -2.03
N ARG A 163 9.62 2.88 -2.97
CA ARG A 163 8.82 3.76 -3.82
C ARG A 163 7.68 4.45 -3.06
N ILE A 164 7.03 3.78 -2.11
CA ILE A 164 6.04 4.41 -1.22
C ILE A 164 6.71 5.57 -0.46
N LYS A 165 7.88 5.34 0.12
CA LYS A 165 8.66 6.39 0.82
C LYS A 165 8.97 7.57 -0.08
N ILE A 166 9.50 7.32 -1.29
CA ILE A 166 9.83 8.37 -2.26
C ILE A 166 8.58 9.18 -2.64
N ASN A 167 7.45 8.51 -2.90
CA ASN A 167 6.21 9.18 -3.28
C ASN A 167 5.66 10.04 -2.13
N ARG A 168 5.72 9.55 -0.88
CA ARG A 168 5.37 10.33 0.31
C ARG A 168 6.21 11.59 0.44
N GLU A 169 7.54 11.45 0.40
CA GLU A 169 8.45 12.59 0.52
C GLU A 169 8.21 13.61 -0.61
N LYS A 170 8.00 13.14 -1.84
CA LYS A 170 7.65 14.00 -2.97
C LYS A 170 6.32 14.73 -2.78
N ALA A 171 5.31 14.07 -2.23
CA ALA A 171 4.00 14.67 -2.01
C ALA A 171 4.09 15.80 -0.97
N ILE A 172 4.71 15.53 0.19
CA ILE A 172 4.95 16.53 1.24
C ILE A 172 5.81 17.68 0.72
N ALA A 173 6.93 17.39 0.05
CA ALA A 173 7.81 18.41 -0.52
C ALA A 173 7.07 19.32 -1.51
N LYS A 174 6.14 18.77 -2.29
CA LYS A 174 5.34 19.53 -3.25
C LYS A 174 4.36 20.46 -2.54
N VAL A 175 3.69 20.03 -1.46
CA VAL A 175 2.84 20.91 -0.64
C VAL A 175 3.66 22.06 -0.06
N LEU A 176 4.80 21.78 0.59
CA LEU A 176 5.68 22.81 1.16
C LEU A 176 6.21 23.79 0.10
N THR A 177 6.52 23.28 -1.10
CA THR A 177 6.95 24.12 -2.24
C THR A 177 5.84 25.08 -2.67
N LYS A 178 4.58 24.65 -2.64
CA LYS A 178 3.44 25.52 -2.97
C LYS A 178 3.25 26.61 -1.92
N LEU A 179 3.36 26.29 -0.63
CA LEU A 179 3.32 27.28 0.46
C LEU A 179 4.41 28.36 0.27
N LYS A 180 5.66 27.95 0.06
CA LYS A 180 6.78 28.87 -0.22
C LYS A 180 6.62 29.67 -1.50
N ARG A 181 5.94 29.13 -2.50
CA ARG A 181 5.64 29.85 -3.75
C ARG A 181 4.56 30.89 -3.51
N ALA A 182 3.53 30.59 -2.74
CA ALA A 182 2.48 31.56 -2.38
C ALA A 182 3.06 32.72 -1.56
N GLU A 183 3.90 32.42 -0.56
CA GLU A 183 4.59 33.44 0.25
C GLU A 183 5.42 34.40 -0.62
N ARG A 184 6.28 33.86 -1.51
CA ARG A 184 7.06 34.68 -2.44
C ARG A 184 6.18 35.49 -3.38
N LYS A 185 5.12 34.89 -3.93
CA LYS A 185 4.19 35.58 -4.84
C LYS A 185 3.59 36.83 -4.18
N PHE A 186 3.12 36.69 -2.93
CA PHE A 186 2.54 37.81 -2.19
C PHE A 186 3.59 38.82 -1.72
N LEU A 187 4.80 38.38 -1.38
CA LEU A 187 5.89 39.28 -1.03
C LEU A 187 6.35 40.14 -2.22
N ASP A 188 6.48 39.54 -3.40
CA ASP A 188 6.91 40.22 -4.63
C ASP A 188 5.80 41.10 -5.22
N GLY A 189 4.55 40.95 -4.75
CA GLY A 189 3.39 41.67 -5.29
C GLY A 189 3.04 41.30 -6.73
N THR A 190 3.43 40.11 -7.19
CA THR A 190 3.30 39.71 -8.59
C THR A 190 1.95 39.01 -8.86
N GLY A 191 1.13 39.60 -9.73
CA GLY A 191 0.06 38.87 -10.43
C GLY A 191 -1.40 39.21 -10.11
N GLU A 192 -1.72 40.06 -9.11
CA GLU A 192 -3.11 40.55 -8.88
C GLU A 192 -3.18 42.01 -8.38
N CYS A 193 -4.40 42.55 -8.37
CA CYS A 193 -4.82 43.94 -8.61
C CYS A 193 -4.09 45.10 -7.88
N CYS A 194 -3.47 44.91 -6.71
CA CYS A 194 -2.69 45.96 -6.03
C CYS A 194 -1.81 45.45 -4.87
N SER A 195 -0.85 46.26 -4.43
CA SER A 195 0.03 45.99 -3.26
C SER A 195 -0.74 45.69 -1.97
N ARG A 196 -1.91 46.30 -1.78
CA ARG A 196 -2.79 46.06 -0.62
C ARG A 196 -3.26 44.61 -0.55
N PHE A 197 -3.76 44.06 -1.66
CA PHE A 197 -4.20 42.66 -1.75
C PHE A 197 -3.08 41.70 -1.32
N SER A 198 -1.90 41.89 -1.89
CA SER A 198 -0.75 41.02 -1.63
C SER A 198 -0.31 41.08 -0.16
N SER A 199 -0.37 42.27 0.45
CA SER A 199 -0.04 42.45 1.87
C SER A 199 -1.03 41.73 2.80
N ILE A 200 -2.32 41.80 2.50
CA ILE A 200 -3.38 41.11 3.27
C ILE A 200 -3.20 39.59 3.18
N MET A 201 -3.09 39.06 1.95
CA MET A 201 -2.93 37.62 1.75
C MET A 201 -1.64 37.08 2.38
N LEU A 202 -0.54 37.84 2.31
CA LEU A 202 0.71 37.49 2.96
C LEU A 202 0.55 37.41 4.49
N GLY A 203 -0.11 38.41 5.10
CA GLY A 203 -0.33 38.44 6.54
C GLY A 203 -1.14 37.24 7.03
N TYR A 204 -2.23 36.91 6.34
CA TYR A 204 -3.04 35.72 6.65
C TYR A 204 -2.28 34.41 6.41
N LEU A 205 -1.54 34.30 5.31
CA LEU A 205 -0.71 33.12 5.04
C LEU A 205 0.34 32.92 6.14
N GLN A 206 1.05 33.98 6.53
CA GLN A 206 2.07 33.92 7.59
C GLN A 206 1.45 33.58 8.95
N ARG A 207 0.25 34.11 9.25
CA ARG A 207 -0.46 33.80 10.47
C ARG A 207 -0.86 32.33 10.54
N ASN A 208 -1.48 31.81 9.48
CA ASN A 208 -1.84 30.40 9.38
C ASN A 208 -0.62 29.48 9.48
N LEU A 209 0.48 29.81 8.77
CA LEU A 209 1.74 29.07 8.86
C LEU A 209 2.30 29.06 10.29
N TYR A 210 2.22 30.19 11.00
CA TYR A 210 2.66 30.29 12.39
C TYR A 210 1.84 29.40 13.32
N ASP A 211 0.51 29.41 13.17
CA ASP A 211 -0.43 28.65 13.98
C ASP A 211 -0.31 27.13 13.70
N ALA A 212 -0.06 26.74 12.44
CA ALA A 212 0.27 25.38 12.01
C ALA A 212 1.68 24.89 12.42
N GLY A 213 2.49 25.75 13.04
CA GLY A 213 3.87 25.43 13.42
C GLY A 213 4.87 25.37 12.24
N ILE A 214 4.45 25.74 11.02
CA ILE A 214 5.28 25.78 9.80
C ILE A 214 5.95 27.16 9.70
N LYS A 215 6.95 27.41 10.54
CA LYS A 215 7.67 28.70 10.59
C LYS A 215 9.17 28.51 10.60
N ASP A 216 9.94 29.52 10.18
CA ASP A 216 11.39 29.45 10.31
C ASP A 216 11.85 29.40 11.78
N PRO A 217 12.88 28.60 12.12
CA PRO A 217 13.66 27.67 11.28
C PRO A 217 13.08 26.22 11.21
N VAL A 218 11.83 26.04 11.65
CA VAL A 218 11.13 24.77 11.95
C VAL A 218 10.36 24.17 10.75
N TRP A 219 10.59 24.66 9.53
CA TRP A 219 10.00 24.04 8.34
C TRP A 219 10.29 22.52 8.30
N PRO A 220 9.29 21.66 8.05
CA PRO A 220 9.53 20.23 7.93
C PRO A 220 10.63 19.92 6.92
N LYS A 221 11.56 19.05 7.28
CA LYS A 221 12.69 18.63 6.43
C LYS A 221 12.58 17.15 6.13
N ALA A 222 12.98 16.77 4.92
CA ALA A 222 13.07 15.36 4.53
C ALA A 222 13.93 14.60 5.56
N PRO A 223 13.52 13.39 5.99
CA PRO A 223 12.43 12.56 5.44
C PRO A 223 11.04 12.84 6.03
N TYR A 224 10.84 14.01 6.62
CA TYR A 224 9.57 14.51 7.18
C TYR A 224 9.02 13.60 8.29
N VAL A 225 9.90 13.14 9.20
CA VAL A 225 9.51 12.26 10.30
C VAL A 225 8.44 12.94 11.15
N GLY A 226 7.37 12.22 11.48
CA GLY A 226 6.23 12.73 12.23
C GLY A 226 5.15 13.36 11.36
N GLU A 227 5.43 13.69 10.10
CA GLU A 227 4.48 14.34 9.19
C GLU A 227 3.87 13.35 8.19
N SER A 228 2.55 13.43 7.99
CA SER A 228 1.88 12.76 6.87
C SER A 228 1.42 13.79 5.85
N TYR A 229 1.32 13.37 4.59
CA TYR A 229 0.78 14.24 3.54
C TYR A 229 -0.67 14.63 3.84
N GLN A 230 -1.49 13.68 4.31
CA GLN A 230 -2.87 13.92 4.66
C GLN A 230 -3.00 15.00 5.73
N ARG A 231 -2.26 14.89 6.84
CA ARG A 231 -2.32 15.89 7.93
C ARG A 231 -1.92 17.27 7.43
N LEU A 232 -0.85 17.35 6.64
CA LEU A 232 -0.39 18.62 6.09
C LEU A 232 -1.42 19.24 5.14
N VAL A 233 -2.14 18.43 4.35
CA VAL A 233 -3.23 18.90 3.49
C VAL A 233 -4.41 19.39 4.32
N GLU A 234 -4.85 18.62 5.32
CA GLU A 234 -5.93 19.01 6.24
C GLU A 234 -5.62 20.33 6.96
N GLU A 235 -4.39 20.48 7.44
CA GLU A 235 -3.90 21.71 8.07
C GLU A 235 -3.98 22.90 7.10
N VAL A 236 -3.45 22.74 5.89
CA VAL A 236 -3.50 23.81 4.87
C VAL A 236 -4.93 24.14 4.45
N GLU A 237 -5.82 23.16 4.37
CA GLU A 237 -7.24 23.37 4.04
C GLU A 237 -8.00 24.11 5.13
N SER A 238 -7.54 24.02 6.38
CA SER A 238 -8.11 24.75 7.51
C SER A 238 -7.65 26.21 7.62
N PHE A 239 -6.77 26.66 6.71
CA PHE A 239 -6.25 28.02 6.74
C PHE A 239 -7.37 29.06 6.64
N VAL A 240 -7.35 30.00 7.58
CA VAL A 240 -8.31 31.10 7.65
C VAL A 240 -8.01 32.08 6.53
N ASN A 241 -9.01 32.33 5.70
CA ASN A 241 -8.98 33.37 4.68
C ASN A 241 -9.27 34.75 5.31
N PRO A 242 -8.82 35.85 4.67
CA PRO A 242 -9.32 37.17 5.00
C PRO A 242 -10.85 37.20 4.95
N GLY A 243 -11.48 37.40 6.10
CA GLY A 243 -12.90 37.73 6.19
C GLY A 243 -13.08 39.23 6.27
N ASP A 244 -14.22 39.72 5.82
CA ASP A 244 -14.63 41.09 6.13
C ASP A 244 -15.02 41.17 7.61
N GLU A 245 -14.45 42.11 8.35
CA GLU A 245 -15.02 42.52 9.64
C GLU A 245 -16.42 43.15 9.47
N ASP A 246 -16.84 43.44 8.22
CA ASP A 246 -18.03 44.24 7.90
C ASP A 246 -19.06 43.60 6.92
N GLY A 247 -18.90 42.32 6.54
CA GLY A 247 -19.95 41.54 5.86
C GLY A 247 -20.40 42.00 4.46
N GLU A 248 -19.54 42.64 3.67
CA GLU A 248 -19.94 43.20 2.36
C GLU A 248 -18.96 42.90 1.20
N CYS A 249 -18.42 41.69 1.12
CA CYS A 249 -18.04 40.99 -0.11
C CYS A 249 -17.59 39.55 0.18
N ASP A 250 -18.36 38.57 -0.30
CA ASP A 250 -17.79 37.27 -0.72
C ASP A 250 -16.89 37.51 -1.94
N ASP A 251 -15.75 38.21 -1.76
CA ASP A 251 -14.78 38.37 -2.83
C ASP A 251 -13.90 37.12 -2.87
N GLU A 252 -14.30 36.16 -3.71
CA GLU A 252 -13.56 34.92 -4.01
C GLU A 252 -12.07 35.16 -4.30
N ARG A 253 -11.64 36.41 -4.59
CA ARG A 253 -10.23 36.79 -4.71
C ARG A 253 -9.41 36.59 -3.44
N TYR A 254 -9.99 36.73 -2.25
CA TYR A 254 -9.29 36.53 -0.97
C TYR A 254 -9.33 35.09 -0.48
N ASP A 255 -9.24 34.12 -1.40
CA ASP A 255 -9.16 32.71 -1.05
C ASP A 255 -7.74 32.16 -1.27
N LEU A 256 -7.06 31.82 -0.17
CA LEU A 256 -5.74 31.18 -0.16
C LEU A 256 -5.76 29.84 -0.90
N GLN A 257 -6.87 29.10 -0.86
CA GLN A 257 -6.95 27.76 -1.46
C GLN A 257 -6.81 27.79 -2.98
N ARG A 258 -7.22 28.89 -3.64
CA ARG A 258 -7.00 29.13 -5.07
C ARG A 258 -5.53 29.10 -5.46
N PHE A 259 -4.64 29.53 -4.56
CA PHE A 259 -3.20 29.59 -4.80
C PHE A 259 -2.47 28.34 -4.35
N LEU A 260 -2.97 27.68 -3.30
CA LEU A 260 -2.33 26.52 -2.70
C LEU A 260 -2.67 25.22 -3.42
N ASN A 261 -3.95 24.93 -3.70
CA ASN A 261 -4.41 23.73 -4.42
C ASN A 261 -3.60 22.46 -4.05
N VAL A 262 -3.60 22.07 -2.79
CA VAL A 262 -2.70 21.03 -2.26
C VAL A 262 -3.24 19.61 -2.39
N ARG A 263 -4.50 19.45 -2.82
CA ARG A 263 -5.17 18.16 -3.05
C ARG A 263 -4.58 17.38 -4.21
N ASN A 264 -4.78 16.05 -4.19
CA ASN A 264 -4.46 15.12 -5.28
C ASN A 264 -2.99 15.20 -5.75
N VAL A 265 -2.08 15.55 -4.84
CA VAL A 265 -0.64 15.62 -5.11
C VAL A 265 0.03 14.26 -4.88
N ALA A 266 -0.45 13.51 -3.89
CA ALA A 266 -0.03 12.14 -3.64
C ALA A 266 -0.52 11.19 -4.74
N VAL A 267 0.28 10.17 -5.04
CA VAL A 267 -0.03 9.17 -6.07
C VAL A 267 0.36 7.78 -5.58
N GLY A 268 -0.56 6.83 -5.75
CA GLY A 268 -0.31 5.40 -5.55
C GLY A 268 0.70 4.85 -6.58
N LEU A 269 1.17 3.64 -6.33
CA LEU A 269 2.11 2.95 -7.21
C LEU A 269 1.34 2.18 -8.28
N LYS A 270 1.81 2.24 -9.52
CA LYS A 270 1.29 1.42 -10.62
C LYS A 270 1.92 0.03 -10.59
N LEU A 271 1.09 -1.01 -10.45
CA LEU A 271 1.54 -2.41 -10.27
C LEU A 271 2.39 -2.94 -11.42
N GLU A 272 2.18 -2.46 -12.64
CA GLU A 272 2.96 -2.82 -13.85
C GLU A 272 4.48 -2.60 -13.69
N ASN A 273 4.90 -1.66 -12.84
CA ASN A 273 6.31 -1.38 -12.54
C ASN A 273 6.88 -2.32 -11.47
N PHE A 274 6.02 -3.16 -10.86
CA PHE A 274 6.31 -4.02 -9.72
C PHE A 274 5.87 -5.47 -9.94
N THR A 275 5.52 -5.85 -11.17
CA THR A 275 4.95 -7.15 -11.54
C THR A 275 5.62 -8.31 -10.79
N HIS A 276 4.78 -9.15 -10.17
CA HIS A 276 5.20 -10.34 -9.46
C HIS A 276 5.85 -11.34 -10.44
N SER A 277 6.93 -11.99 -10.02
CA SER A 277 7.79 -12.81 -10.88
C SER A 277 7.03 -13.91 -11.63
N SER A 278 5.97 -14.45 -11.00
CA SER A 278 5.09 -15.46 -11.60
C SER A 278 4.32 -15.01 -12.85
N TYR A 279 4.27 -13.70 -13.17
CA TYR A 279 3.53 -13.16 -14.31
C TYR A 279 4.43 -12.50 -15.38
N VAL A 280 5.76 -12.48 -15.19
CA VAL A 280 6.68 -11.76 -16.09
C VAL A 280 6.81 -12.42 -17.49
N ASN A 281 6.39 -13.68 -17.63
CA ASN A 281 6.50 -14.44 -18.89
C ASN A 281 5.15 -15.06 -19.32
N SER A 282 4.02 -14.47 -18.93
CA SER A 282 2.68 -15.03 -19.15
C SER A 282 1.89 -14.36 -20.28
N GLU A 283 2.53 -13.50 -21.07
CA GLU A 283 1.98 -12.87 -22.29
C GLU A 283 2.67 -13.40 -23.55
#